data_AF-A0A437NG01-F1
#
_entry.id   AF-A0A437NG01-F1
#
_cell.length_a   1.000
_cell.length_b   1.000
_cell.length_c   1.000
_cell.angle_alpha   90.00
_cell.angle_beta   90.00
_cell.angle_gamma   90.00
#
_symmetry.space_group_name_H-M   'P 1'
#
loop_
_entity.id
_entity.type
_entity.pdbx_description
1 polymer ?
#
loop_
_entity_poly.entity_id
_entity_poly.type
_entity_poly.pdbx_seq_one_letter_code
_entity_poly.pdbx_strand_id
1 'polypeptide(L)' 'MSLDGFDEFDDDTEAALKCDIELDIKGHKTPRDAAKATAAILRALAASIENGQLDTGFHPVMNLEQEKVGEVYLDFYGEG' A
#
# COMPACT_ATOMS: atom_id res chain seq x y z
N MET A 1 -18.16 -12.32 -14.33
CA MET A 1 -16.87 -11.66 -14.12
C MET A 1 -16.57 -11.87 -12.65
N SER A 2 -15.61 -12.74 -12.36
CA SER A 2 -15.18 -13.01 -10.99
C SER A 2 -14.50 -11.74 -10.49
N LEU A 3 -15.04 -11.20 -9.42
CA LEU A 3 -14.38 -10.21 -8.63
C LEU A 3 -13.31 -10.97 -7.82
N ASP A 4 -12.07 -10.53 -8.02
CA ASP A 4 -11.07 -10.35 -6.97
C ASP A 4 -10.16 -11.55 -6.67
N GLY A 5 -8.84 -11.31 -6.77
CA GLY A 5 -7.76 -12.24 -6.43
C GLY A 5 -7.62 -12.53 -4.93
N PHE A 6 -8.73 -12.53 -4.20
CA PHE A 6 -8.84 -13.15 -2.89
C PHE A 6 -9.22 -14.61 -3.12
N ASP A 7 -8.29 -15.42 -3.64
CA ASP A 7 -8.51 -16.87 -3.70
C ASP A 7 -8.86 -17.36 -2.29
N GLU A 8 -9.94 -18.14 -2.20
CA GLU A 8 -10.49 -18.70 -0.97
C GLU A 8 -9.38 -19.47 -0.23
N PHE A 9 -8.89 -18.92 0.87
CA PHE A 9 -8.08 -19.66 1.84
C PHE A 9 -8.92 -20.81 2.40
N ASP A 10 -8.30 -21.98 2.59
CA ASP A 10 -8.94 -23.15 3.20
C ASP A 10 -9.57 -22.77 4.55
N ASP A 11 -10.69 -23.39 4.95
CA ASP A 11 -11.46 -23.02 6.15
C ASP A 11 -10.62 -23.06 7.44
N ASP A 12 -9.50 -23.81 7.43
CA ASP A 12 -8.54 -23.92 8.55
C ASP A 12 -7.34 -22.95 8.45
N THR A 13 -7.29 -22.05 7.46
CA THR A 13 -6.19 -21.08 7.26
C THR A 13 -6.67 -19.63 7.47
N GLU A 14 -5.98 -18.89 8.35
CA GLU A 14 -6.24 -17.47 8.57
C GLU A 14 -5.62 -16.63 7.45
N ALA A 15 -6.36 -15.65 6.94
CA ALA A 15 -5.83 -14.71 5.94
C ALA A 15 -4.84 -13.74 6.62
N ALA A 16 -3.63 -13.68 6.11
CA ALA A 16 -2.57 -12.80 6.59
C ALA A 16 -2.03 -11.89 5.47
N LEU A 17 -1.51 -10.73 5.88
CA LEU A 17 -0.90 -9.75 4.97
C LEU A 17 0.39 -9.24 5.57
N LYS A 18 1.50 -9.42 4.85
CA LYS A 18 2.72 -8.65 5.07
C LYS A 18 2.70 -7.40 4.21
N CYS A 19 2.99 -6.26 4.82
CA CYS A 19 3.01 -4.95 4.16
C CYS A 19 4.28 -4.19 4.55
N ASP A 20 5.17 -3.98 3.58
CA ASP A 20 6.39 -3.18 3.75
C ASP A 20 6.26 -1.88 2.94
N ILE A 21 6.46 -0.73 3.57
CA ILE A 21 6.33 0.58 2.92
C ILE A 21 7.64 1.37 3.06
N GLU A 22 8.16 1.85 1.93
CA GLU A 22 9.32 2.74 1.89
C GLU A 22 8.97 4.03 1.13
N LEU A 23 9.18 5.19 1.76
CA LEU A 23 8.86 6.52 1.20
C LEU A 23 10.03 7.48 1.42
N ASP A 24 10.38 8.25 0.39
CA ASP A 24 11.38 9.31 0.44
C ASP A 24 10.76 10.64 0.00
N ILE A 25 10.25 11.40 0.97
CA ILE A 25 9.51 12.65 0.73
C ILE A 25 10.47 13.85 0.82
N LYS A 26 10.69 14.52 -0.31
CA LYS A 26 11.63 15.65 -0.46
C LYS A 26 10.92 16.92 -0.96
N GLY A 27 11.64 18.04 -0.98
CA GLY A 27 11.19 19.28 -1.63
C GLY A 27 10.31 20.21 -0.78
N HIS A 28 10.02 19.88 0.48
CA HIS A 28 9.21 20.72 1.35
C HIS A 28 10.02 21.78 2.11
N LYS A 29 9.41 22.96 2.32
CA LYS A 29 10.05 24.08 3.03
C LYS A 29 10.19 23.85 4.54
N THR A 30 9.35 23.01 5.13
CA THR A 30 9.39 22.72 6.57
C THR A 30 9.22 21.21 6.83
N PRO A 31 9.78 20.67 7.94
CA PRO A 31 9.54 19.29 8.35
C PRO A 31 8.06 18.97 8.54
N ARG A 32 7.27 19.95 8.99
CA ARG A 32 5.82 19.79 9.18
C ARG A 32 5.10 19.56 7.87
N ASP A 33 5.52 20.23 6.80
CA ASP A 33 4.90 20.07 5.48
C ASP A 33 5.26 18.71 4.87
N ALA A 34 6.50 18.25 5.04
CA ALA A 34 6.90 16.89 4.66
C ALA A 34 6.07 15.83 5.40
N ALA A 35 5.92 15.95 6.73
CA ALA A 35 5.11 15.02 7.52
C ALA A 35 3.63 15.00 7.09
N LYS A 36 3.06 16.16 6.74
CA LYS A 36 1.69 16.24 6.21
C LYS A 36 1.56 15.52 4.86
N ALA A 37 2.53 15.69 3.96
CA ALA A 37 2.55 15.03 2.66
C ALA A 37 2.67 13.51 2.83
N THR A 38 3.60 13.03 3.67
CA THR A 38 3.71 11.60 4.02
C THR A 38 2.39 11.04 4.55
N ALA A 39 1.74 11.74 5.49
CA ALA A 39 0.46 11.29 6.04
C ALA A 39 -0.67 11.26 5.01
N ALA A 40 -0.67 12.16 4.02
CA ALA A 40 -1.65 12.14 2.94
C ALA A 40 -1.43 10.93 2.03
N ILE A 41 -0.18 10.63 1.66
CA ILE A 41 0.19 9.47 0.85
C ILE A 41 -0.21 8.17 1.55
N LEU A 42 0.11 8.02 2.83
CA LEU A 42 -0.23 6.82 3.59
C LEU A 42 -1.74 6.56 3.67
N ARG A 43 -2.56 7.62 3.79
CA ARG A 43 -4.03 7.48 3.76
C ARG A 43 -4.54 7.05 2.40
N ALA A 44 -3.99 7.61 1.32
CA ALA A 44 -4.36 7.20 -0.05
C ALA A 44 -3.97 5.75 -0.32
N LEU A 45 -2.80 5.33 0.17
CA LEU A 45 -2.33 3.96 0.07
C LEU A 45 -3.23 2.99 0.85
N ALA A 46 -3.59 3.33 2.10
CA ALA A 46 -4.53 2.54 2.89
C ALA A 46 -5.87 2.36 2.17
N ALA A 47 -6.43 3.45 1.60
CA ALA A 47 -7.65 3.37 0.80
C ALA A 47 -7.50 2.48 -0.44
N SER A 48 -6.31 2.44 -1.06
CA SER A 48 -6.06 1.58 -2.23
C SER A 48 -6.03 0.10 -1.85
N ILE A 49 -5.42 -0.23 -0.71
CA ILE A 49 -5.40 -1.58 -0.14
C ILE A 49 -6.82 -2.04 0.21
N GLU A 50 -7.58 -1.21 0.94
CA GLU A 50 -8.96 -1.54 1.35
C GLU A 50 -9.90 -1.76 0.16
N ASN A 51 -9.69 -1.03 -0.93
CA ASN A 51 -10.50 -1.16 -2.14
C ASN A 51 -10.05 -2.31 -3.06
N GLY A 52 -9.08 -3.13 -2.67
CA GLY A 52 -8.57 -4.24 -3.49
C GLY A 52 -7.90 -3.78 -4.78
N GLN A 53 -7.31 -2.58 -4.79
CA GLN A 53 -6.68 -2.02 -5.99
C GLN A 53 -5.22 -2.47 -6.18
N LEU A 54 -4.66 -3.15 -5.18
CA LEU A 54 -3.27 -3.61 -5.14
C LEU A 54 -3.23 -5.10 -4.82
N ASP A 55 -2.59 -5.87 -5.71
CA ASP A 55 -2.37 -7.30 -5.52
C ASP A 55 -1.05 -7.58 -4.75
N THR A 56 -0.71 -8.84 -4.52
CA THR A 56 0.64 -9.22 -4.04
C THR A 56 1.73 -8.72 -5.01
N GLY A 57 2.76 -8.10 -4.47
CA GLY A 57 3.91 -7.58 -5.21
C GLY A 57 4.31 -6.15 -4.84
N PHE A 58 5.20 -5.59 -5.65
CA PHE A 58 5.71 -4.23 -5.49
C PHE A 58 4.88 -3.23 -6.30
N HIS A 59 4.40 -2.18 -5.65
CA HIS A 59 3.61 -1.12 -6.28
C HIS A 59 4.26 0.24 -6.05
N PRO A 60 4.46 1.04 -7.10
CA PRO A 60 5.05 2.37 -6.95
C PRO A 60 4.10 3.31 -6.23
N VAL A 61 4.64 4.07 -5.27
CA VAL A 61 3.87 5.11 -4.58
C VAL A 61 4.16 6.46 -5.23
N MET A 62 3.10 7.13 -5.69
CA MET A 62 3.18 8.43 -6.35
C MET A 62 2.78 9.56 -5.42
N ASN A 63 3.40 10.72 -5.56
CA ASN A 63 2.92 11.96 -4.95
C ASN A 63 1.77 12.59 -5.76
N LEU A 64 1.26 13.74 -5.31
CA LEU A 64 0.19 14.48 -6.01
C LEU A 64 0.62 15.00 -7.38
N GLU A 65 1.92 15.12 -7.62
CA GLU A 65 2.51 15.57 -8.88
C GLU A 65 2.81 14.40 -9.82
N GLN A 66 2.36 13.17 -9.48
CA GLN A 66 2.59 11.93 -10.22
C GLN A 66 4.07 11.51 -10.29
N GLU A 67 4.90 11.99 -9.37
CA GLU A 67 6.29 11.55 -9.24
C GLU A 67 6.37 10.35 -8.30
N LYS A 68 7.20 9.36 -8.65
CA LYS A 68 7.48 8.21 -7.77
C LYS A 68 8.25 8.72 -6.55
N VAL A 69 7.66 8.53 -5.37
CA VAL A 69 8.24 8.91 -4.08
C VAL A 69 8.53 7.72 -3.18
N GLY A 70 8.26 6.50 -3.65
CA GLY A 70 8.55 5.29 -2.92
C GLY A 70 7.88 4.07 -3.52
N GLU A 71 7.73 3.04 -2.70
CA GLU A 71 7.17 1.75 -3.06
C GLU A 71 6.49 1.09 -1.85
N VAL A 72 5.43 0.34 -2.12
CA VAL A 72 4.81 -0.58 -1.17
C VAL A 72 4.96 -1.99 -1.69
N TYR A 73 5.34 -2.91 -0.81
CA TYR A 73 5.29 -4.35 -1.07
C TYR A 73 4.14 -4.96 -0.27
N LEU A 74 3.27 -5.68 -0.95
CA LEU A 74 2.18 -6.45 -0.36
C LEU A 74 2.40 -7.93 -0.61
N ASP A 75 2.09 -8.75 0.40
CA ASP A 75 2.17 -10.21 0.30
C ASP A 75 1.00 -10.80 1.09
N PHE A 76 -0.06 -11.15 0.35
CA PHE A 76 -1.23 -11.85 0.88
C PHE A 76 -0.93 -13.35 0.93
N TYR A 77 -1.03 -13.96 2.10
CA TYR A 77 -0.75 -15.38 2.30
C TYR A 77 -1.68 -15.98 3.37
N GLY A 78 -1.78 -17.31 3.38
CA GLY A 78 -2.51 -18.04 4.42
C GLY A 78 -1.58 -18.39 5.57
N GLU A 79 -2.02 -18.17 6.80
CA GLU A 79 -1.35 -18.56 8.03
C GLU A 79 -2.10 -19.72 8.69
N GLY A 80 -1.39 -20.80 9.02
CA GLY A 80 -1.94 -22.03 9.61
C GLY A 80 -0.87 -22.81 10.37
#